data_AF-A0A536ZFJ5-F1
#
_entry.id   AF-A0A536ZFJ5-F1
#
_cell.length_a   1.000
_cell.length_b   1.000
_cell.length_c   1.000
_cell.angle_alpha   90.00
_cell.angle_beta   90.00
_cell.angle_gamma   90.00
#
_symmetry.space_group_name_H-M   'P 1'
#
loop_
_entity.id
_entity.type
_entity.pdbx_description
1 polymer ?
#
loop_
_entity_poly.entity_id
_entity_poly.type
_entity_poly.pdbx_seq_one_letter_code
_entity_poly.pdbx_strand_id
1 'polypeptide(L)'
;GDFTPPSRFVRAVAFSQSVFKSKTGEDAIVEAFHVLNQFDIPKGAAREHEKDEHGNVLADYTIWTSASDLKAKRFYFRTYESSQIRMVDLMKMNLDAKDIVTISMKGGEAIKQVTP
;
A
#
# COMPACT_ATOMS: atom_id res chain seq x y z
N GLY A 1 16.76 1.78 11.05
CA GLY A 1 15.46 1.79 10.35
C GLY A 1 15.56 1.11 9.00
N ASP A 2 16.32 0.02 8.90
CA ASP A 2 16.41 -0.82 7.70
C ASP A 2 15.09 -1.54 7.39
N PHE A 3 15.07 -2.32 6.30
CA PHE A 3 13.89 -3.02 5.80
C PHE A 3 13.70 -4.44 6.36
N THR A 4 14.54 -4.88 7.30
CA THR A 4 14.40 -6.21 7.89
C THR A 4 13.05 -6.35 8.63
N PRO A 5 12.49 -7.57 8.72
CA PRO A 5 11.22 -7.78 9.41
C PRO A 5 11.18 -7.26 10.86
N PRO A 6 12.19 -7.47 11.73
CA PRO A 6 12.20 -6.92 13.08
C PRO A 6 12.19 -5.39 13.11
N SER A 7 13.02 -4.75 12.27
CA SER A 7 13.08 -3.29 12.17
C SER A 7 11.77 -2.68 11.69
N ARG A 8 11.07 -3.33 10.76
CA ARG A 8 9.71 -2.94 10.35
C ARG A 8 8.74 -3.10 11.51
N PHE A 9 8.74 -4.23 12.21
CA PHE A 9 7.83 -4.46 13.34
C PHE A 9 7.95 -3.37 14.41
N VAL A 10 9.17 -3.04 14.85
CA VAL A 10 9.41 -1.99 15.85
C VAL A 10 8.88 -0.63 15.39
N ARG A 11 9.09 -0.25 14.13
CA ARG A 11 8.53 0.98 13.56
C ARG A 11 7.00 0.98 13.55
N ALA A 12 6.39 -0.15 13.18
CA ALA A 12 4.93 -0.27 13.14
C ALA A 12 4.33 -0.06 14.52
N VAL A 13 4.92 -0.69 15.55
CA VAL A 13 4.51 -0.48 16.94
C VAL A 13 4.67 0.99 17.32
N ALA A 14 5.83 1.61 17.09
CA ALA A 14 6.06 3.01 17.44
C ALA A 14 5.03 3.96 16.80
N PHE A 15 4.77 3.84 15.49
CA PHE A 15 3.78 4.68 14.80
C PHE A 15 2.34 4.40 15.26
N SER A 16 1.98 3.13 15.51
CA SER A 16 0.65 2.80 16.01
C SER A 16 0.31 3.46 17.35
N GLN A 17 1.32 3.80 18.15
CA GLN A 17 1.17 4.41 19.46
C GLN A 17 1.36 5.94 19.45
N SER A 18 2.07 6.50 18.46
CA SER A 18 2.45 7.91 18.45
C SER A 18 1.64 8.78 17.49
N VAL A 19 1.03 8.20 16.46
CA VAL A 19 0.23 8.93 15.48
C VAL A 19 -1.04 9.48 16.12
N PHE A 20 -1.37 10.74 15.81
CA PHE A 20 -2.58 11.37 16.31
C PHE A 20 -3.83 10.68 15.76
N LYS A 21 -4.89 10.61 16.58
CA LYS A 21 -6.18 10.09 16.12
C LYS A 21 -6.79 11.02 15.07
N SER A 22 -7.05 10.47 13.89
CA SER A 22 -7.78 11.16 12.83
C SER A 22 -9.24 11.41 13.22
N LYS A 23 -9.83 12.49 12.70
CA LYS A 23 -11.21 12.91 13.01
C LYS A 23 -12.25 12.13 12.20
N THR A 24 -11.92 11.78 10.97
CA THR A 24 -12.81 11.07 10.04
C THR A 24 -12.17 9.78 9.53
N GLY A 25 -12.98 8.88 8.96
CA GLY A 25 -12.48 7.67 8.32
C GLY A 25 -11.57 7.95 7.12
N GLU A 26 -11.89 8.99 6.34
CA GLU A 26 -11.07 9.41 5.20
C GLU A 26 -9.71 9.94 5.66
N ASP A 27 -9.69 10.81 6.67
CA ASP A 27 -8.43 11.28 7.28
C ASP A 27 -7.61 10.12 7.86
N ALA A 28 -8.27 9.11 8.44
CA ALA A 28 -7.61 7.92 8.97
C ALA A 28 -6.96 7.08 7.87
N ILE A 29 -7.62 6.94 6.71
CA ILE A 29 -7.06 6.24 5.55
C ILE A 29 -5.83 6.99 5.01
N VAL A 30 -5.94 8.31 4.82
CA VAL A 30 -4.81 9.11 4.33
C VAL A 30 -3.61 9.02 5.29
N GLU A 31 -3.86 9.15 6.59
CA GLU A 31 -2.81 9.01 7.61
C GLU A 31 -2.20 7.60 7.63
N ALA A 32 -3.03 6.56 7.50
CA ALA A 32 -2.53 5.19 7.41
C ALA A 32 -1.58 5.00 6.22
N PHE A 33 -1.88 5.58 5.05
CA PHE A 33 -0.95 5.55 3.91
C PHE A 33 0.33 6.34 4.18
N HIS A 34 0.27 7.47 4.90
CA HIS A 34 1.48 8.20 5.33
C HIS A 34 2.36 7.36 6.25
N VAL A 35 1.78 6.65 7.22
CA VAL A 35 2.50 5.70 8.07
C VAL A 35 3.09 4.58 7.24
N LEU A 36 2.31 3.99 6.33
CA LEU A 36 2.74 2.87 5.49
C LEU A 36 3.84 3.26 4.49
N ASN A 37 4.01 4.55 4.14
CA ASN A 37 5.18 5.03 3.38
C ASN A 37 6.51 4.70 4.09
N GLN A 38 6.53 4.58 5.41
CA GLN A 38 7.75 4.26 6.19
C GLN A 38 8.18 2.79 6.08
N PHE A 39 7.41 2.01 5.32
CA PHE A 39 7.59 0.59 5.04
C PHE A 39 7.70 0.31 3.55
N ASP A 40 7.66 1.36 2.72
CA ASP A 40 7.81 1.22 1.29
C ASP A 40 9.24 0.83 0.95
N ILE A 41 9.42 -0.26 0.20
CA ILE A 41 10.72 -0.81 -0.18
C ILE A 41 10.89 -0.54 -1.67
N PRO A 42 11.76 0.42 -2.05
CA PRO A 42 12.11 0.63 -3.45
C PRO A 42 12.83 -0.59 -4.04
N LYS A 43 12.62 -0.86 -5.33
CA LYS A 43 13.34 -1.91 -6.05
C LYS A 43 14.86 -1.74 -5.87
N GLY A 44 15.50 -2.82 -5.41
CA GLY A 44 16.95 -2.86 -5.20
C GLY A 44 17.44 -2.30 -3.86
N ALA A 45 16.55 -1.80 -2.98
CA ALA A 45 16.90 -1.34 -1.64
C ALA A 45 17.03 -2.49 -0.63
N ALA A 46 16.27 -3.57 -0.82
CA ALA A 46 16.43 -4.83 -0.10
C ALA A 46 16.90 -5.89 -1.10
N ARG A 47 18.21 -6.21 -1.07
CA ARG A 47 18.81 -7.23 -1.94
C ARG A 47 19.08 -8.46 -1.11
N GLU A 48 18.72 -9.62 -1.63
CA GLU A 48 19.19 -10.87 -1.06
C GLU A 48 20.67 -11.04 -1.39
N HIS A 49 21.40 -11.65 -0.45
CA HIS A 49 22.80 -11.99 -0.67
C HIS A 49 22.95 -13.17 -1.65
N GLU A 50 21.91 -13.99 -1.76
CA GLU A 50 21.85 -15.12 -2.68
C GLU A 50 21.40 -14.64 -4.06
N LYS A 51 22.07 -15.18 -5.08
CA LYS A 51 21.66 -15.01 -6.47
C LYS A 51 20.73 -16.15 -6.84
N ASP A 52 19.78 -15.90 -7.73
CA ASP A 52 18.98 -16.98 -8.30
C ASP A 52 19.85 -17.95 -9.14
N GLU A 53 19.24 -19.04 -9.63
CA GLU A 53 19.90 -20.05 -10.47
C GLU A 53 20.50 -19.49 -11.76
N HIS A 54 20.15 -18.25 -12.13
CA HIS A 54 20.62 -17.54 -13.32
C HIS A 54 21.62 -16.41 -12.99
N GLY A 55 22.02 -16.26 -11.72
CA GLY A 55 22.99 -15.26 -11.28
C GLY A 55 22.41 -13.85 -11.07
N ASN A 56 21.08 -13.69 -11.09
CA ASN A 56 20.43 -12.41 -10.83
C ASN A 56 20.37 -12.14 -9.33
N VAL A 57 20.55 -10.88 -8.96
CA VAL A 57 20.33 -10.43 -7.57
C VAL A 57 18.84 -10.35 -7.33
N LEU A 58 18.32 -11.18 -6.43
CA LEU A 58 16.94 -11.09 -5.97
C LEU A 58 16.79 -9.83 -5.11
N ALA A 59 15.76 -9.04 -5.39
CA ALA A 59 15.49 -7.83 -4.64
C ALA A 59 14.00 -7.72 -4.31
N ASP A 60 13.71 -7.65 -3.01
CA ASP A 60 12.38 -7.40 -2.51
C ASP A 60 11.99 -5.94 -2.73
N TYR A 61 10.71 -5.74 -3.03
CA TYR A 61 10.11 -4.42 -3.12
C TYR A 61 8.63 -4.50 -2.75
N THR A 62 8.06 -3.36 -2.35
CA THR A 62 6.64 -3.27 -2.04
C THR A 62 5.83 -3.24 -3.34
N ILE A 63 5.13 -4.33 -3.66
CA ILE A 63 4.32 -4.43 -4.88
C ILE A 63 3.07 -3.54 -4.80
N TRP A 64 2.43 -3.50 -3.62
CA TRP A 64 1.24 -2.71 -3.38
C TRP A 64 1.04 -2.45 -1.89
N THR A 65 0.24 -1.44 -1.56
CA THR A 65 -0.11 -1.06 -0.18
C THR A 65 -1.62 -0.91 -0.10
N SER A 66 -2.23 -1.39 1.00
CA SER A 66 -3.67 -1.28 1.22
C SER A 66 -4.05 -0.88 2.64
N ALA A 67 -5.23 -0.27 2.76
CA ALA A 67 -5.89 0.01 4.02
C ALA A 67 -7.40 -0.19 3.87
N SER A 68 -8.10 -0.53 4.96
CA SER A 68 -9.54 -0.81 4.94
C SER A 68 -10.27 0.06 5.94
N ASP A 69 -11.28 0.81 5.49
CA ASP A 69 -12.26 1.42 6.37
C ASP A 69 -13.37 0.40 6.62
N LEU A 70 -13.31 -0.26 7.77
CA LEU A 70 -14.26 -1.32 8.14
C LEU A 70 -15.66 -0.78 8.47
N LYS A 71 -15.77 0.49 8.87
CA LYS A 71 -17.06 1.13 9.19
C LYS A 71 -17.79 1.50 7.91
N ALA A 72 -17.10 2.13 6.96
CA ALA A 72 -17.65 2.47 5.66
C ALA A 72 -17.67 1.30 4.67
N LYS A 73 -17.00 0.19 5.00
CA LYS A 73 -16.85 -1.00 4.14
C LYS A 73 -16.18 -0.66 2.81
N ARG A 74 -15.09 0.10 2.89
CA ARG A 74 -14.30 0.55 1.75
C ARG A 74 -12.88 0.00 1.84
N PHE A 75 -12.42 -0.55 0.73
CA PHE A 75 -11.06 -1.08 0.59
C PHE A 75 -10.23 -0.14 -0.27
N TYR A 76 -9.07 0.28 0.23
CA TYR A 76 -8.20 1.23 -0.43
C TYR A 76 -6.87 0.57 -0.79
N PHE A 77 -6.32 0.91 -1.95
CA PHE A 77 -5.04 0.39 -2.40
C PHE A 77 -4.31 1.37 -3.31
N ARG A 78 -2.98 1.23 -3.37
CA ARG A 78 -2.10 1.77 -4.42
C ARG A 78 -1.09 0.72 -4.81
N THR A 79 -0.44 0.86 -5.95
CA THR A 79 0.56 -0.10 -6.45
C THR A 79 1.93 0.57 -6.55
N TYR A 80 2.98 -0.23 -6.74
CA TYR A 80 4.30 0.29 -7.03
C TYR A 80 4.31 1.23 -8.26
N GLU A 81 3.49 0.91 -9.26
CA GLU A 81 3.41 1.65 -10.53
C GLU A 81 2.56 2.93 -10.45
N SER A 82 1.77 3.11 -9.38
CA SER A 82 0.82 4.22 -9.24
C SER A 82 0.62 4.55 -7.77
N SER A 83 1.09 5.73 -7.35
CA SER A 83 0.91 6.27 -6.00
C SER A 83 -0.52 6.72 -5.71
N GLN A 84 -1.35 6.91 -6.75
CA GLN A 84 -2.77 7.22 -6.57
C GLN A 84 -3.49 6.17 -5.73
N ILE A 85 -4.09 6.62 -4.61
CA ILE A 85 -4.97 5.81 -3.77
C ILE A 85 -6.27 5.56 -4.53
N ARG A 86 -6.58 4.30 -4.79
CA ARG A 86 -7.80 3.81 -5.42
C ARG A 86 -8.66 3.10 -4.38
N MET A 87 -9.97 3.07 -4.59
CA MET A 87 -10.93 2.58 -3.60
C MET A 87 -12.01 1.70 -4.23
N VAL A 88 -12.38 0.65 -3.52
CA VAL A 88 -13.53 -0.22 -3.80
C VAL A 88 -14.56 -0.02 -2.69
N ASP A 89 -15.75 0.46 -3.06
CA ASP A 89 -16.87 0.65 -2.14
C ASP A 89 -17.76 -0.59 -2.18
N LEU A 90 -17.64 -1.44 -1.17
CA LEU A 90 -18.37 -2.71 -1.12
C LEU A 90 -19.89 -2.49 -1.05
N MET A 91 -20.35 -1.36 -0.51
CA MET A 91 -21.78 -1.03 -0.43
C MET A 91 -22.38 -0.64 -1.78
N LYS A 92 -21.54 -0.45 -2.80
CA LYS A 92 -21.97 -0.22 -4.19
C LYS A 92 -21.86 -1.47 -5.06
N MET A 93 -21.53 -2.61 -4.47
CA MET A 93 -21.40 -3.89 -5.17
C MET A 93 -22.62 -4.79 -4.89
N ASN A 94 -22.91 -5.71 -5.81
CA ASN A 94 -23.87 -6.79 -5.57
C ASN A 94 -23.20 -7.89 -4.75
N LEU A 95 -23.51 -7.96 -3.45
CA LEU A 95 -22.92 -8.95 -2.53
C LEU A 95 -23.53 -10.35 -2.68
N ASP A 96 -24.69 -10.46 -3.34
CA ASP A 96 -25.37 -11.73 -3.64
C ASP A 96 -25.07 -12.23 -5.08
N ALA A 97 -24.08 -11.63 -5.74
CA ALA A 97 -23.64 -12.06 -7.05
C ALA A 97 -23.14 -13.52 -7.02
N LYS A 98 -23.49 -14.30 -8.04
CA LYS A 98 -23.05 -15.69 -8.18
C LYS A 98 -21.60 -15.80 -8.68
N ASP A 99 -21.13 -14.75 -9.36
CA ASP A 99 -19.81 -14.68 -9.97
C ASP A 99 -18.89 -13.71 -9.20
N ILE A 100 -17.60 -14.02 -9.21
CA ILE A 100 -16.58 -13.15 -8.59
C ILE A 100 -16.37 -11.92 -9.46
N VAL A 101 -16.46 -10.74 -8.84
CA VAL A 101 -16.05 -9.49 -9.48
C VAL A 101 -14.55 -9.29 -9.28
N THR A 102 -13.82 -9.15 -10.38
CA THR A 102 -12.38 -8.86 -10.36
C THR A 102 -12.13 -7.41 -10.78
N ILE A 103 -11.31 -6.70 -10.01
CA ILE A 103 -10.93 -5.30 -10.27
C ILE A 103 -9.46 -5.27 -10.65
N SER A 104 -9.15 -4.72 -11.82
CA SER A 104 -7.76 -4.60 -12.29
C SER A 104 -6.99 -3.59 -11.44
N MET A 105 -5.82 -4.00 -10.96
CA MET A 105 -4.88 -3.11 -10.26
C MET A 105 -3.86 -2.46 -11.20
N LYS A 106 -3.82 -2.88 -12.48
CA LYS A 106 -2.91 -2.31 -13.50
C LYS A 106 -3.23 -0.84 -13.75
N GLY A 107 -2.19 -0.06 -14.04
CA GLY A 107 -2.27 1.38 -14.32
C GLY A 107 -0.98 2.06 -13.93
N GLY A 108 -0.49 2.97 -14.77
CA GLY A 108 0.66 3.80 -14.45
C GLY A 108 0.26 5.03 -13.63
N GLU A 109 1.26 5.77 -13.17
CA GLU A 109 1.07 6.99 -12.39
C GLU A 109 0.26 8.07 -13.14
N ALA A 110 -0.63 8.74 -12.42
CA ALA A 110 -1.38 9.88 -12.92
C ALA A 110 -0.56 11.18 -12.78
N ILE A 111 0.37 11.42 -13.71
CA ILE A 111 1.19 12.64 -13.73
C ILE A 111 0.40 13.78 -14.38
N LYS A 112 0.02 14.79 -13.60
CA LYS A 112 -0.66 15.99 -14.08
C LYS A 112 0.37 17.07 -14.49
N GLN A 113 0.40 17.45 -15.77
CA GLN A 113 1.17 18.63 -16.20
C GLN A 113 0.49 19.90 -15.66
N VAL A 114 1.27 20.73 -14.99
CA VAL A 114 0.82 22.01 -14.41
C VAL A 114 1.64 23.19 -14.93
N THR A 115 2.31 23.01 -16.08
CA THR A 115 2.98 24.11 -16.79
C THR A 115 1.91 25.14 -17.19
N PRO A 116 2.09 26.43 -16.84
CA PRO A 116 1.20 27.50 -17.27
C PRO A 116 1.10 27.64 -18.80
#